data_AF-A0A9N9WF93-F1
#
_entry.id   AF-A0A9N9WF93-F1
#
_cell.length_a   1.000
_cell.length_b   1.000
_cell.length_c   1.000
_cell.angle_alpha   90.00
_cell.angle_beta   90.00
_cell.angle_gamma   90.00
#
_symmetry.space_group_name_H-M   'P 1'
#
loop_
_entity.id
_entity.type
_entity.pdbx_description
1 polymer ?
#
loop_
_entity_poly.entity_id
_entity_poly.type
_entity_poly.pdbx_seq_one_letter_code
_entity_poly.pdbx_strand_id
1 'polypeptide(L)'
;MGTRILQRVIAPALINSFKPYRHNVTQVKERVVCLNTALNKSIIRTYAKSKDRGKDKKDKGLKVQVDPMLMSELIPVDKMKERCIATIDRMKEDYAKNLSLRSTTGSIESLIVKFEGKDHELQELAQIIRKNPKTMVINFASFPQAIPHALKAIHSSGLNLNPQQDGTTLYVPVPKVTKEHREALAKNAKALYIKCRDALKDVQNDFIKKAKKHTSVSEDLVFSVTKQIIAFCDEYQSKAKNIYETKHNELVGK
;
A
#
# COMPACT_ATOMS: atom_id res chain seq x y z
N MET A 1 -61.80 -2.37 -4.80
CA MET A 1 -62.58 -3.48 -5.41
C MET A 1 -61.56 -4.48 -5.98
N GLY A 2 -61.23 -5.66 -5.46
CA GLY A 2 -61.52 -6.49 -4.29
C GLY A 2 -60.34 -7.50 -4.17
N THR A 3 -59.80 -7.75 -2.97
CA THR A 3 -59.97 -8.97 -2.12
C THR A 3 -59.33 -10.26 -2.67
N ARG A 4 -58.20 -10.71 -2.07
CA ARG A 4 -58.02 -11.85 -1.10
C ARG A 4 -58.17 -13.25 -1.75
N ILE A 5 -57.24 -14.19 -1.56
CA ILE A 5 -57.22 -15.31 -0.57
C ILE A 5 -55.87 -16.08 -0.81
N LEU A 6 -54.89 -16.22 0.08
CA LEU A 6 -54.70 -17.02 1.32
C LEU A 6 -54.73 -18.57 1.18
N GLN A 7 -53.54 -19.21 1.27
CA GLN A 7 -53.23 -20.48 1.99
C GLN A 7 -51.70 -20.70 1.86
N ARG A 8 -50.79 -20.66 2.85
CA ARG A 8 -50.65 -21.06 4.27
C ARG A 8 -50.35 -22.56 4.49
N VAL A 9 -49.15 -22.80 5.05
CA VAL A 9 -48.68 -23.93 5.93
C VAL A 9 -48.39 -25.24 5.16
N ILE A 10 -47.24 -25.90 5.27
CA ILE A 10 -46.72 -26.67 6.43
C ILE A 10 -45.20 -26.89 6.28
N ALA A 11 -44.46 -26.70 7.37
CA ALA A 11 -43.10 -27.21 7.58
C ALA A 11 -43.14 -28.58 8.28
N PRO A 12 -42.14 -29.45 8.07
CA PRO A 12 -41.76 -30.40 9.10
C PRO A 12 -40.29 -30.23 9.52
N ALA A 13 -40.10 -30.40 10.82
CA ALA A 13 -38.83 -30.37 11.53
C ALA A 13 -38.05 -31.69 11.39
N LEU A 14 -36.72 -31.58 11.56
CA LEU A 14 -35.79 -32.54 12.18
C LEU A 14 -35.90 -34.03 11.80
N ILE A 15 -34.86 -34.58 11.16
CA ILE A 15 -34.21 -35.83 11.59
C ILE A 15 -32.71 -35.78 11.25
N ASN A 16 -31.94 -36.07 12.30
CA ASN A 16 -30.50 -36.13 12.41
C ASN A 16 -29.99 -37.44 11.79
N SER A 17 -29.28 -37.41 10.67
CA SER A 17 -28.72 -38.65 10.08
C SER A 17 -27.34 -38.96 10.65
N PHE A 18 -27.32 -39.63 11.81
CA PHE A 18 -26.17 -40.40 12.30
C PHE A 18 -25.91 -41.57 11.34
N LYS A 19 -24.73 -41.63 10.72
CA LYS A 19 -24.24 -42.85 10.05
C LYS A 19 -23.50 -43.72 11.06
N PRO A 20 -23.88 -44.99 11.30
CA PRO A 20 -23.11 -45.89 12.13
C PRO A 20 -21.95 -46.50 11.35
N TYR A 21 -20.75 -46.47 11.94
CA TYR A 21 -19.58 -47.21 11.49
C TYR A 21 -19.75 -48.69 11.86
N ARG A 22 -19.65 -49.60 10.88
CA ARG A 22 -19.71 -51.06 11.08
C ARG A 22 -18.36 -51.56 11.59
N HIS A 23 -18.34 -52.21 12.75
CA HIS A 23 -17.29 -53.15 13.12
C HIS A 23 -17.70 -54.54 12.64
N ASN A 24 -16.97 -55.11 11.68
CA ASN A 24 -17.11 -56.52 11.35
C ASN A 24 -16.32 -57.33 12.38
N VAL A 25 -17.04 -58.00 13.28
CA VAL A 25 -16.53 -59.10 14.09
C VAL A 25 -16.94 -60.38 13.38
N THR A 26 -15.96 -61.11 12.85
CA THR A 26 -16.16 -62.49 12.38
C THR A 26 -15.24 -63.38 13.20
N GLN A 27 -15.84 -64.20 14.06
CA GLN A 27 -15.15 -65.27 14.76
C GLN A 27 -14.82 -66.40 13.77
N VAL A 28 -13.59 -66.91 13.81
CA VAL A 28 -13.26 -68.25 13.30
C VAL A 28 -12.43 -68.97 14.36
N LYS A 29 -12.91 -70.16 14.74
CA LYS A 29 -12.29 -71.10 15.69
C LYS A 29 -11.13 -71.85 15.04
N GLU A 30 -10.12 -72.13 15.88
CA GLU A 30 -9.21 -73.30 15.86
C GLU A 30 -8.18 -73.48 14.73
N ARG A 31 -6.88 -73.26 15.05
CA ARG A 31 -5.86 -74.30 15.41
C ARG A 31 -4.44 -73.73 15.31
N VAL A 32 -3.59 -74.25 16.18
CA VAL A 32 -2.19 -73.90 16.42
C VAL A 32 -1.29 -74.31 15.25
N VAL A 33 -0.47 -73.37 14.74
CA VAL A 33 0.88 -73.67 14.22
C VAL A 33 1.80 -72.52 14.62
N CYS A 34 2.71 -72.80 15.56
CA CYS A 34 3.84 -71.94 15.86
C CYS A 34 4.94 -72.24 14.84
N LEU A 35 5.37 -71.23 14.08
CA LEU A 35 6.64 -71.24 13.36
C LEU A 35 7.43 -69.99 13.71
N ASN A 36 8.57 -70.24 14.35
CA ASN A 36 9.58 -69.29 14.76
C ASN A 36 10.07 -68.46 13.57
N THR A 37 10.23 -67.14 13.75
CA THR A 37 11.33 -66.37 13.15
C THR A 37 11.46 -65.00 13.83
N ALA A 38 12.65 -64.74 14.36
CA ALA A 38 13.28 -63.46 14.67
C ALA A 38 12.38 -62.25 15.04
N LEU A 39 12.28 -61.96 16.33
CA LEU A 39 11.81 -60.67 16.85
C LEU A 39 12.81 -59.56 16.48
N ASN A 40 12.68 -59.01 15.27
CA ASN A 40 13.27 -57.73 14.93
C ASN A 40 12.39 -56.64 15.59
N LYS A 41 12.67 -56.34 16.86
CA LYS A 41 11.91 -55.37 17.65
C LYS A 41 12.30 -53.97 17.20
N SER A 42 11.74 -53.50 16.08
CA SER A 42 11.83 -52.09 15.70
C SER A 42 11.09 -51.27 16.75
N ILE A 43 11.84 -50.52 17.55
CA ILE A 43 11.29 -49.57 18.51
C ILE A 43 10.70 -48.41 17.70
N ILE A 44 9.43 -48.53 17.33
CA ILE A 44 8.68 -47.42 16.74
C ILE A 44 8.44 -46.41 17.88
N ARG A 45 9.23 -45.33 17.89
CA ARG A 45 8.97 -44.16 18.75
C ARG A 45 7.67 -43.53 18.28
N THR A 46 6.57 -43.78 18.99
CA THR A 46 5.33 -43.03 18.80
C THR A 46 5.51 -41.64 19.39
N TYR A 47 5.68 -40.64 18.52
CA TYR A 47 5.66 -39.24 18.94
C TYR A 47 4.26 -38.92 19.47
N ALA A 48 4.16 -38.57 20.75
CA ALA A 48 2.93 -38.01 21.32
C ALA A 48 2.62 -36.70 20.58
N LYS A 49 1.52 -36.67 19.81
CA LYS A 49 1.02 -35.41 19.26
C LYS A 49 0.72 -34.48 20.44
N SER A 50 1.39 -33.32 20.47
CA SER A 50 1.04 -32.25 21.39
C SER A 50 -0.45 -31.95 21.26
N LYS A 51 -1.15 -31.87 22.39
CA LYS A 51 -2.53 -31.40 22.48
C LYS A 51 -2.66 -30.14 21.61
N ASP A 52 -3.53 -30.20 20.59
CA ASP A 52 -3.87 -29.06 19.75
C ASP A 52 -4.33 -27.94 20.68
N ARG A 53 -3.44 -26.99 20.99
CA ARG A 53 -3.84 -25.68 21.47
C ARG A 53 -4.57 -25.09 20.28
N GLY A 54 -5.89 -25.21 20.29
CA GLY A 54 -6.75 -24.48 19.36
C GLY A 54 -6.23 -23.05 19.30
N LYS A 55 -6.19 -22.47 18.11
CA LYS A 55 -5.87 -21.05 17.94
C LYS A 55 -6.80 -20.26 18.85
N ASP A 56 -6.34 -19.95 20.06
CA ASP A 56 -6.92 -18.91 20.87
C ASP A 56 -6.95 -17.71 19.94
N LYS A 57 -8.15 -17.20 19.66
CA LYS A 57 -8.31 -15.95 18.93
C LYS A 57 -7.46 -14.95 19.69
N LYS A 58 -6.28 -14.66 19.16
CA LYS A 58 -5.34 -13.68 19.69
C LYS A 58 -6.19 -12.45 19.93
N ASP A 59 -6.46 -12.16 21.20
CA ASP A 59 -7.31 -11.04 21.58
C ASP A 59 -6.80 -9.85 20.79
N LYS A 60 -7.68 -9.22 20.02
CA LYS A 60 -7.33 -7.97 19.35
C LYS A 60 -7.08 -7.01 20.50
N GLY A 61 -5.81 -6.88 20.90
CA GLY A 61 -5.40 -6.11 22.06
C GLY A 61 -6.14 -4.78 22.04
N LEU A 62 -6.69 -4.42 23.20
CA LEU A 62 -7.36 -3.13 23.42
C LEU A 62 -6.55 -2.05 22.71
N LYS A 63 -7.18 -1.33 21.76
CA LYS A 63 -6.53 -0.20 21.09
C LYS A 63 -6.13 0.77 22.19
N VAL A 64 -4.82 0.89 22.41
CA VAL A 64 -4.27 1.85 23.36
C VAL A 64 -4.73 3.23 22.92
N GLN A 65 -5.53 3.89 23.75
CA GLN A 65 -5.95 5.26 23.48
C GLN A 65 -4.76 6.17 23.73
N VAL A 66 -4.45 7.02 22.75
CA VAL A 66 -3.31 7.92 22.75
C VAL A 66 -3.58 9.08 23.70
N ASP A 67 -3.00 9.04 24.90
CA ASP A 67 -3.11 10.10 25.90
C ASP A 67 -1.91 11.07 25.80
N PRO A 68 -2.08 12.29 25.27
CA PRO A 68 -0.95 13.20 25.02
C PRO A 68 -0.29 13.69 26.31
N MET A 69 -1.08 13.82 27.39
CA MET A 69 -0.61 14.33 28.68
C MET A 69 0.40 13.37 29.33
N LEU A 70 0.13 12.06 29.30
CA LEU A 70 1.06 11.03 29.80
C LEU A 70 2.40 11.03 29.03
N MET A 71 2.35 11.20 27.70
CA MET A 71 3.57 11.24 26.88
C MET A 71 4.38 12.51 27.11
N SER A 72 3.73 13.64 27.39
CA SER A 72 4.37 14.94 27.58
C SER A 72 5.33 14.99 28.78
N GLU A 73 5.14 14.12 29.76
CA GLU A 73 5.98 14.02 30.95
C GLU A 73 7.41 13.56 30.63
N LEU A 74 7.57 12.67 29.65
CA LEU A 74 8.87 12.08 29.30
C LEU A 74 9.42 12.58 27.96
N ILE A 75 8.55 13.00 27.04
CA ILE A 75 8.94 13.30 25.66
C ILE A 75 8.20 14.53 25.12
N PRO A 76 8.88 15.41 24.34
CA PRO A 76 8.20 16.45 23.57
C PRO A 76 7.35 15.84 22.43
N VAL A 77 6.04 15.75 22.65
CA VAL A 77 5.07 15.17 21.70
C VAL A 77 5.02 15.95 20.38
N ASP A 78 5.13 17.28 20.43
CA ASP A 78 5.08 18.14 19.23
C ASP A 78 6.20 17.81 18.24
N LYS A 79 7.43 17.64 18.74
CA LYS A 79 8.59 17.26 17.92
C LYS A 79 8.42 15.88 17.27
N MET A 80 7.77 14.95 17.97
CA MET A 80 7.47 13.62 17.41
C MET A 80 6.43 13.74 16.29
N LYS A 81 5.36 14.51 16.53
CA LYS A 81 4.31 14.78 15.56
C LYS A 81 4.85 15.43 14.29
N GLU A 82 5.65 16.49 14.43
CA GLU A 82 6.29 17.19 13.30
C GLU A 82 7.14 16.24 12.46
N ARG A 83 7.97 15.39 13.09
CA ARG A 83 8.79 14.41 12.37
C ARG A 83 7.94 13.41 11.61
N CYS A 84 6.88 12.86 12.21
CA CYS A 84 5.98 11.93 11.53
C CYS A 84 5.27 12.59 10.33
N ILE A 85 4.80 13.84 10.48
CA ILE A 85 4.16 14.60 9.40
C ILE A 85 5.15 14.85 8.28
N ALA A 86 6.36 15.33 8.59
CA ALA A 86 7.41 15.59 7.60
C ALA A 86 7.79 14.31 6.81
N THR A 87 7.83 13.14 7.46
CA THR A 87 8.08 11.86 6.78
C THR A 87 6.96 11.53 5.78
N ILE A 88 5.70 11.76 6.15
CA ILE A 88 4.55 11.53 5.25
C ILE A 88 4.54 12.54 4.10
N ASP A 89 4.86 13.80 4.36
CA ASP A 89 4.86 14.84 3.32
C ASP A 89 5.97 14.62 2.30
N ARG A 90 7.17 14.19 2.73
CA ARG A 90 8.22 13.72 1.81
C ARG A 90 7.73 12.58 0.92
N MET A 91 7.02 11.60 1.48
CA MET A 91 6.43 10.51 0.69
C MET A 91 5.43 11.03 -0.35
N LYS A 92 4.59 12.02 0.01
CA LYS A 92 3.64 12.64 -0.94
C LYS A 92 4.36 13.39 -2.07
N GLU A 93 5.42 14.13 -1.75
CA GLU A 93 6.24 14.82 -2.74
C GLU A 93 6.91 13.82 -3.71
N ASP A 94 7.48 12.75 -3.18
CA ASP A 94 8.09 11.69 -3.99
C ASP A 94 7.06 11.03 -4.91
N TYR A 95 5.82 10.86 -4.45
CA TYR A 95 4.72 10.37 -5.28
C TYR A 95 4.34 11.34 -6.39
N ALA A 96 4.26 12.64 -6.08
CA ALA A 96 3.94 13.67 -7.08
C ALA A 96 5.02 13.75 -8.17
N LYS A 97 6.30 13.61 -7.80
CA LYS A 97 7.43 13.69 -8.74
C LYS A 97 7.59 12.44 -9.60
N ASN A 98 7.50 11.25 -9.00
CA ASN A 98 7.93 10.01 -9.65
C ASN A 98 6.81 9.11 -10.16
N LEU A 99 5.56 9.28 -9.68
CA LEU A 99 4.49 8.30 -9.90
C LEU A 99 3.32 8.83 -10.73
N SER A 100 3.57 9.78 -11.63
CA SER A 100 2.52 10.24 -12.53
C SER A 100 2.26 9.24 -13.66
N LEU A 101 1.00 8.84 -13.84
CA LEU A 101 0.55 7.99 -14.96
C LEU A 101 0.49 8.72 -16.30
N ARG A 102 0.34 10.04 -16.27
CA ARG A 102 0.33 10.84 -17.48
C ARG A 102 1.61 11.65 -17.48
N SER A 103 2.19 11.88 -18.66
CA SER A 103 3.02 13.07 -18.84
C SER A 103 2.19 14.22 -18.28
N THR A 104 2.60 14.74 -17.12
CA THR A 104 1.94 15.88 -16.52
C THR A 104 2.14 17.01 -17.51
N THR A 105 1.10 17.79 -17.76
CA THR A 105 1.26 19.03 -18.52
C THR A 105 2.43 19.83 -17.96
N GLY A 106 2.59 19.80 -16.62
CA GLY A 106 3.75 20.30 -15.87
C GLY A 106 5.13 19.94 -16.43
N SER A 107 5.39 18.70 -16.84
CA SER A 107 6.73 18.35 -17.39
C SER A 107 7.03 19.02 -18.73
N ILE A 108 6.00 19.34 -19.51
CA ILE A 108 6.13 20.07 -20.78
C ILE A 108 6.12 21.58 -20.51
N GLU A 109 5.33 22.06 -19.54
CA GLU A 109 5.27 23.46 -19.10
C GLU A 109 6.63 23.95 -18.57
N SER A 110 7.29 23.18 -17.71
CA SER A 110 8.58 23.51 -17.11
C SER A 110 9.79 23.26 -18.02
N LEU A 111 9.56 22.99 -19.30
CA LEU A 111 10.62 22.65 -20.25
C LEU A 111 11.34 23.94 -20.66
N ILE A 112 12.66 23.97 -20.47
CA ILE A 112 13.48 25.14 -20.78
C ILE A 112 13.73 25.21 -22.30
N VAL A 113 13.36 26.33 -22.89
CA VAL A 113 13.52 26.65 -24.31
C VAL A 113 14.43 27.87 -24.45
N LYS A 114 15.47 27.73 -25.26
CA LYS A 114 16.35 28.86 -25.60
C LYS A 114 15.72 29.68 -26.72
N PHE A 115 15.22 30.87 -26.38
CA PHE A 115 14.61 31.80 -27.34
C PHE A 115 15.28 33.18 -27.19
N GLU A 116 15.69 33.78 -28.32
CA GLU A 116 16.35 35.11 -28.35
C GLU A 116 17.57 35.25 -27.39
N GLY A 117 18.33 34.17 -27.21
CA GLY A 117 19.54 34.17 -26.37
C GLY A 117 19.28 34.07 -24.86
N LYS A 118 18.02 33.89 -24.44
CA LYS A 118 17.63 33.65 -23.05
C LYS A 118 16.92 32.31 -22.90
N ASP A 119 17.00 31.77 -21.69
CA ASP A 119 16.32 30.55 -21.31
C ASP A 119 14.93 30.92 -20.75
N HIS A 120 13.88 30.37 -21.37
CA HIS A 120 12.48 30.60 -21.00
C HIS A 120 11.78 29.27 -20.73
N GLU A 121 10.79 29.26 -19.85
CA GLU A 121 9.92 28.09 -19.73
C GLU A 121 8.92 28.05 -20.88
N LEU A 122 8.57 26.85 -21.35
CA LEU A 122 7.66 26.70 -22.48
C LEU A 122 6.26 27.30 -22.18
N GLN A 123 5.85 27.31 -20.92
CA GLN A 123 4.61 27.95 -20.46
C GLN A 123 4.59 29.48 -20.68
N GLU A 124 5.75 30.14 -20.66
CA GLU A 124 5.85 31.59 -20.88
C GLU A 124 5.68 31.94 -22.37
N LEU A 125 6.16 31.05 -23.24
CA LEU A 125 6.18 31.25 -24.70
C LEU A 125 4.88 30.78 -25.38
N ALA A 126 4.14 29.86 -24.75
CA ALA A 126 2.97 29.23 -25.35
C ALA A 126 1.91 28.78 -24.35
N GLN A 127 0.66 28.74 -24.80
CA GLN A 127 -0.45 28.19 -24.02
C GLN A 127 -0.56 26.69 -24.26
N ILE A 128 -0.43 25.89 -23.20
CA ILE A 128 -0.49 24.42 -23.27
C ILE A 128 -1.89 23.96 -22.82
N ILE A 129 -2.61 23.28 -23.70
CA ILE A 129 -3.98 22.81 -23.48
C ILE A 129 -4.08 21.32 -23.79
N ARG A 130 -4.71 20.56 -22.90
CA ARG A 130 -5.02 19.14 -23.16
C ARG A 130 -6.34 19.00 -23.90
N LYS A 131 -6.29 18.86 -25.23
CA LYS A 131 -7.50 18.63 -26.06
C LYS A 131 -8.09 17.25 -25.84
N ASN A 132 -7.26 16.21 -25.86
CA ASN A 132 -7.68 14.82 -25.67
C ASN A 132 -6.72 14.08 -24.73
N PRO A 133 -7.11 12.94 -24.12
CA PRO A 133 -6.19 12.12 -23.32
C PRO A 133 -4.93 11.69 -24.08
N LYS A 134 -5.02 11.57 -25.41
CA LYS A 134 -3.95 11.14 -26.32
C LYS A 134 -3.22 12.30 -27.01
N THR A 135 -3.73 13.52 -26.93
CA THR A 135 -3.20 14.65 -27.71
C THR A 135 -3.23 15.92 -26.89
N MET A 136 -2.07 16.54 -26.75
CA MET A 136 -1.90 17.88 -26.20
C MET A 136 -1.70 18.88 -27.32
N VAL A 137 -2.10 20.12 -27.07
CA VAL A 137 -2.06 21.22 -28.02
C VAL A 137 -1.27 22.34 -27.37
N ILE A 138 -0.23 22.81 -28.05
CA ILE A 138 0.60 23.93 -27.60
C ILE A 138 0.40 25.06 -28.60
N ASN A 139 -0.19 26.17 -28.15
CA ASN A 139 -0.53 27.30 -28.99
C ASN A 139 0.50 28.42 -28.82
N PHE A 140 1.19 28.78 -29.90
CA PHE A 140 2.21 29.82 -29.95
C PHE A 140 1.69 31.14 -30.55
N ALA A 141 0.40 31.45 -30.38
CA ALA A 141 -0.23 32.66 -30.94
C ALA A 141 0.56 33.96 -30.66
N SER A 142 1.18 34.08 -29.47
CA SER A 142 1.99 35.24 -29.08
C SER A 142 3.38 35.26 -29.73
N PHE A 143 4.01 34.08 -29.89
CA PHE A 143 5.40 33.95 -30.32
C PHE A 143 5.60 32.81 -31.33
N PRO A 144 5.13 32.97 -32.58
CA PRO A 144 5.25 31.92 -33.60
C PRO A 144 6.72 31.59 -33.95
N GLN A 145 7.64 32.53 -33.74
CA GLN A 145 9.08 32.34 -33.97
C GLN A 145 9.73 31.37 -32.97
N ALA A 146 9.08 31.09 -31.83
CA ALA A 146 9.59 30.19 -30.80
C ALA A 146 9.37 28.70 -31.12
N ILE A 147 8.49 28.38 -32.08
CA ILE A 147 8.13 27.00 -32.48
C ILE A 147 9.36 26.11 -32.80
N PRO A 148 10.33 26.52 -33.65
CA PRO A 148 11.49 25.67 -33.96
C PRO A 148 12.38 25.41 -32.74
N HIS A 149 12.45 26.36 -31.81
CA HIS A 149 13.21 26.21 -30.56
C HIS A 149 12.50 25.24 -29.62
N ALA A 150 11.18 25.37 -29.48
CA ALA A 150 10.35 24.46 -28.69
C ALA A 150 10.38 23.02 -29.23
N LEU A 151 10.32 22.82 -30.56
CA LEU A 151 10.46 21.50 -31.19
C LEU A 151 11.78 20.82 -30.80
N LYS A 152 12.91 21.53 -30.96
CA LYS A 152 14.22 21.02 -30.56
C LYS A 152 14.27 20.68 -29.07
N ALA A 153 13.73 21.56 -28.24
CA ALA A 153 13.72 21.38 -26.79
C ALA A 153 12.89 20.14 -26.39
N ILE A 154 11.69 19.95 -26.96
CA ILE A 154 10.84 18.77 -26.76
C ILE A 154 11.56 17.49 -27.18
N HIS A 155 12.23 17.47 -28.35
CA HIS A 155 13.00 16.30 -28.77
C HIS A 155 14.20 16.00 -27.86
N SER A 156 14.89 17.03 -27.35
CA SER A 156 16.04 16.88 -26.45
C SER A 156 15.67 16.50 -25.00
N SER A 157 14.42 16.73 -24.58
CA SER A 157 13.96 16.53 -23.21
C SER A 157 13.90 15.07 -22.75
N GLY A 158 14.07 14.10 -23.66
CA GLY A 158 13.97 12.68 -23.35
C GLY A 158 12.53 12.19 -23.11
N LEU A 159 11.52 13.04 -23.34
CA LEU A 159 10.11 12.67 -23.20
C LEU A 159 9.60 11.73 -24.32
N ASN A 160 10.42 11.49 -25.36
CA ASN A 160 10.10 10.61 -26.50
C ASN A 160 8.74 10.92 -27.15
N LEU A 161 8.42 12.22 -27.25
CA LEU A 161 7.22 12.73 -27.90
C LEU A 161 7.53 13.14 -29.34
N ASN A 162 6.56 12.95 -30.25
CA ASN A 162 6.70 13.36 -31.64
C ASN A 162 5.70 14.48 -31.99
N PRO A 163 6.02 15.74 -31.67
CA PRO A 163 5.14 16.87 -31.95
C PRO A 163 4.96 17.13 -33.46
N GLN A 164 3.74 17.48 -33.87
CA GLN A 164 3.38 17.86 -35.24
C GLN A 164 2.96 19.33 -35.29
N GLN A 165 3.56 20.11 -36.18
CA GLN A 165 3.23 21.52 -36.36
C GLN A 165 2.07 21.70 -37.34
N ASP A 166 1.12 22.56 -36.98
CA ASP A 166 0.01 23.04 -37.80
C ASP A 166 -0.14 24.56 -37.62
N GLY A 167 0.41 25.32 -38.57
CA GLY A 167 0.48 26.77 -38.48
C GLY A 167 1.19 27.26 -37.20
N THR A 168 0.43 27.94 -36.33
CA THR A 168 0.88 28.48 -35.04
C THR A 168 0.68 27.52 -33.85
N THR A 169 0.18 26.31 -34.12
CA THR A 169 -0.17 25.32 -33.09
C THR A 169 0.66 24.06 -33.25
N LEU A 170 1.04 23.44 -32.13
CA LEU A 170 1.77 22.19 -32.07
C LEU A 170 0.90 21.10 -31.43
N TYR A 171 0.68 20.00 -32.16
CA TYR A 171 -0.01 18.82 -31.68
C TYR A 171 0.99 17.80 -31.14
N VAL A 172 0.93 17.51 -29.85
CA VAL A 172 1.83 16.56 -29.20
C VAL A 172 1.05 15.27 -28.88
N PRO A 173 1.28 14.16 -29.61
CA PRO A 173 0.69 12.87 -29.29
C PRO A 173 1.34 12.32 -28.02
N VAL A 174 0.52 12.05 -27.01
CA VAL A 174 0.95 11.42 -25.76
C VAL A 174 0.79 9.91 -25.92
N PRO A 175 1.87 9.13 -25.76
CA PRO A 175 1.79 7.67 -25.86
C PRO A 175 0.87 7.11 -24.78
N LYS A 176 0.21 5.99 -25.10
CA LYS A 176 -0.63 5.29 -24.12
C LYS A 176 0.27 4.66 -23.06
N VAL A 177 -0.11 4.78 -21.79
CA VAL A 177 0.51 3.98 -20.73
C VAL A 177 0.16 2.51 -20.90
N THR A 178 1.18 1.68 -21.13
CA THR A 178 1.05 0.22 -21.19
C THR A 178 0.79 -0.35 -19.79
N LYS A 179 0.24 -1.56 -19.73
CA LYS A 179 0.01 -2.27 -18.46
C LYS A 179 1.32 -2.49 -17.70
N GLU A 180 2.38 -2.88 -18.42
CA GLU A 180 3.72 -3.07 -17.86
C GLU A 180 4.25 -1.80 -17.19
N HIS A 181 4.06 -0.63 -17.81
CA HIS A 181 4.48 0.64 -17.23
C HIS A 181 3.69 0.97 -15.95
N ARG A 182 2.38 0.72 -15.92
CA ARG A 182 1.55 0.90 -14.71
C ARG A 182 2.02 -0.02 -13.58
N GLU A 183 2.33 -1.27 -13.89
CA GLU A 183 2.86 -2.23 -12.91
C GLU A 183 4.24 -1.82 -12.39
N ALA A 184 5.11 -1.28 -13.24
CA ALA A 184 6.40 -0.74 -12.84
C ALA A 184 6.25 0.45 -11.88
N LEU A 185 5.35 1.39 -12.19
CA LEU A 185 5.02 2.52 -11.30
C LEU A 185 4.44 2.03 -9.96
N ALA A 186 3.55 1.03 -9.97
CA ALA A 186 2.99 0.46 -8.75
C ALA A 186 4.06 -0.19 -7.86
N LYS A 187 5.06 -0.87 -8.47
CA LYS A 187 6.23 -1.40 -7.75
C LYS A 187 7.07 -0.28 -7.14
N ASN A 188 7.32 0.79 -7.88
CA ASN A 188 8.04 1.97 -7.38
C ASN A 188 7.29 2.64 -6.22
N ALA A 189 5.97 2.77 -6.32
CA ALA A 189 5.12 3.29 -5.24
C ALA A 189 5.26 2.49 -3.96
N LYS A 190 5.33 1.15 -4.09
CA LYS A 190 5.54 0.25 -2.95
C LYS A 190 6.92 0.45 -2.32
N ALA A 191 7.97 0.58 -3.13
CA ALA A 191 9.32 0.81 -2.63
C ALA A 191 9.42 2.13 -1.83
N LEU A 192 8.83 3.21 -2.33
CA LEU A 192 8.76 4.50 -1.64
C LEU A 192 7.93 4.42 -0.34
N TYR A 193 6.81 3.69 -0.35
CA TYR A 193 6.04 3.43 0.88
C TYR A 193 6.86 2.68 1.93
N ILE A 194 7.63 1.67 1.52
CA ILE A 194 8.50 0.90 2.44
C ILE A 194 9.54 1.84 3.08
N LYS A 195 10.19 2.70 2.30
CA LYS A 195 11.11 3.72 2.82
C LYS A 195 10.44 4.65 3.84
N CYS A 196 9.23 5.13 3.55
CA CYS A 196 8.47 5.96 4.49
C CYS A 196 8.13 5.22 5.78
N ARG A 197 7.69 3.95 5.69
CA ARG A 197 7.38 3.11 6.85
C ARG A 197 8.62 2.90 7.72
N ASP A 198 9.75 2.61 7.10
CA ASP A 198 11.01 2.37 7.82
C ASP A 198 11.47 3.66 8.50
N ALA A 199 11.38 4.81 7.84
CA ALA A 199 11.64 6.12 8.46
C ALA A 199 10.69 6.43 9.65
N LEU A 200 9.41 6.05 9.57
CA LEU A 200 8.49 6.17 10.72
C LEU A 200 8.89 5.25 11.88
N LYS A 201 9.44 4.05 11.59
CA LYS A 201 9.99 3.14 12.61
C LYS A 201 11.27 3.68 13.23
N ASP A 202 12.11 4.37 12.47
CA ASP A 202 13.29 5.03 13.00
C ASP A 202 12.90 6.16 13.98
N VAL A 203 11.92 6.98 13.61
CA VAL A 203 11.35 8.00 14.50
C VAL A 203 10.82 7.37 15.80
N GLN A 204 10.02 6.30 15.69
CA GLN A 204 9.51 5.55 16.84
C GLN A 204 10.65 5.08 17.75
N ASN A 205 11.68 4.42 17.19
CA ASN A 205 12.80 3.89 17.95
C ASN A 205 13.62 4.99 18.63
N ASP A 206 13.83 6.13 17.98
CA ASP A 206 14.54 7.27 18.54
C ASP A 206 13.84 7.84 19.77
N PHE A 207 12.51 7.99 19.72
CA PHE A 207 11.73 8.49 20.84
C PHE A 207 11.64 7.47 21.98
N ILE A 208 11.51 6.16 21.69
CA ILE A 208 11.58 5.11 22.71
C ILE A 208 12.94 5.13 23.42
N LYS A 209 14.05 5.30 22.68
CA LYS A 209 15.39 5.44 23.27
C LYS A 209 15.49 6.67 24.16
N LYS A 210 14.84 7.80 23.80
CA LYS A 210 14.80 9.00 24.64
C LYS A 210 14.02 8.77 25.93
N ALA A 211 12.83 8.18 25.88
CA ALA A 211 12.06 7.83 27.08
C ALA A 211 12.90 6.96 28.05
N LYS A 212 13.62 5.97 27.53
CA LYS A 212 14.44 5.06 28.35
C LYS A 212 15.71 5.69 28.95
N LYS A 213 16.13 6.87 28.49
CA LYS A 213 17.30 7.57 29.05
C LYS A 213 17.00 8.28 30.35
N HIS A 214 15.73 8.52 30.67
CA HIS A 214 15.33 9.14 31.93
C HIS A 214 15.45 8.11 33.06
N THR A 215 16.54 8.18 33.82
CA THR A 215 16.81 7.27 34.96
C THR A 215 16.08 7.65 36.24
N SER A 216 15.49 8.86 36.30
CA SER A 216 14.79 9.39 37.49
C SER A 216 13.31 9.05 37.57
N VAL A 217 12.79 8.25 36.63
CA VAL A 217 11.34 8.00 36.47
C VAL A 217 11.02 6.52 36.67
N SER A 218 9.82 6.23 37.18
CA SER A 218 9.35 4.84 37.39
C SER A 218 9.36 4.03 36.10
N GLU A 219 9.79 2.76 36.20
CA GLU A 219 9.81 1.82 35.06
C GLU A 219 8.43 1.59 34.46
N ASP A 220 7.38 1.59 35.30
CA ASP A 220 5.98 1.46 34.86
C ASP A 220 5.52 2.63 33.99
N LEU A 221 5.98 3.85 34.31
CA LEU A 221 5.70 5.04 33.50
C LEU A 221 6.41 4.96 32.16
N VAL A 222 7.70 4.58 32.14
CA VAL A 222 8.47 4.39 30.91
C VAL A 222 7.81 3.35 30.00
N PHE A 223 7.34 2.24 30.58
CA PHE A 223 6.64 1.19 29.84
C PHE A 223 5.31 1.69 29.26
N SER A 224 4.53 2.42 30.06
CA SER A 224 3.25 3.00 29.63
C SER A 224 3.44 4.02 28.50
N VAL A 225 4.40 4.94 28.65
CA VAL A 225 4.74 5.91 27.59
C VAL A 225 5.28 5.22 26.34
N THR A 226 6.08 4.16 26.47
CA THR A 226 6.55 3.37 25.32
C THR A 226 5.38 2.79 24.52
N LYS A 227 4.35 2.25 25.20
CA LYS A 227 3.14 1.77 24.53
C LYS A 227 2.40 2.91 23.81
N GLN A 228 2.33 4.07 24.44
CA GLN A 228 1.69 5.25 23.85
C GLN A 228 2.42 5.75 22.59
N ILE A 229 3.76 5.82 22.60
CA ILE A 229 4.57 6.14 21.42
C ILE A 229 4.30 5.14 20.29
N ILE A 230 4.21 3.86 20.63
CA ILE A 230 3.96 2.81 19.63
C ILE A 230 2.59 3.01 18.97
N ALA A 231 1.55 3.19 19.78
CA ALA A 231 0.19 3.44 19.31
C ALA A 231 0.13 4.69 18.42
N PHE A 232 0.75 5.80 18.86
CA PHE A 232 0.82 7.05 18.10
C PHE A 232 1.46 6.83 16.72
N CYS A 233 2.65 6.24 16.66
CA CYS A 233 3.33 5.99 15.38
C CYS A 233 2.59 4.99 14.48
N ASP A 234 1.84 4.03 15.05
CA ASP A 234 1.04 3.07 14.28
C ASP A 234 -0.18 3.75 13.61
N GLU A 235 -0.74 4.82 14.20
CA GLU A 235 -1.75 5.65 13.54
C GLU A 235 -1.19 6.34 12.28
N TYR A 236 0.00 6.92 12.36
CA TYR A 236 0.65 7.56 11.20
C TYR A 236 1.07 6.54 10.14
N GLN A 237 1.53 5.35 10.54
CA GLN A 237 1.76 4.24 9.60
C GLN A 237 0.47 3.84 8.88
N SER A 238 -0.66 3.80 9.59
CA SER A 238 -1.98 3.51 8.98
C SER A 238 -2.38 4.61 7.99
N LYS A 239 -2.16 5.89 8.32
CA LYS A 239 -2.37 7.01 7.38
C LYS A 239 -1.50 6.87 6.13
N ALA A 240 -0.21 6.57 6.29
CA ALA A 240 0.70 6.34 5.16
C ALA A 240 0.25 5.16 4.28
N LYS A 241 -0.26 4.08 4.91
CA LYS A 241 -0.83 2.92 4.20
C LYS A 241 -2.06 3.29 3.37
N ASN A 242 -2.97 4.10 3.92
CA ASN A 242 -4.15 4.57 3.20
C ASN A 242 -3.77 5.43 1.98
N ILE A 243 -2.77 6.32 2.13
CA ILE A 243 -2.25 7.13 1.02
C ILE A 243 -1.65 6.22 -0.06
N TYR A 244 -0.84 5.23 0.33
CA TYR A 244 -0.28 4.25 -0.59
C TYR A 244 -1.36 3.44 -1.31
N GLU A 245 -2.38 2.95 -0.62
CA GLU A 245 -3.47 2.16 -1.22
C GLU A 245 -4.27 2.99 -2.23
N THR A 246 -4.58 4.24 -1.88
CA THR A 246 -5.26 5.18 -2.79
C THR A 246 -4.45 5.39 -4.06
N LYS A 247 -3.15 5.66 -3.93
CA LYS A 247 -2.24 5.85 -5.07
C LYS A 247 -2.02 4.57 -5.87
N HIS A 248 -1.91 3.43 -5.21
CA HIS A 248 -1.77 2.15 -5.90
C HIS A 248 -3.00 1.80 -6.75
N ASN A 249 -4.21 2.04 -6.24
CA ASN A 249 -5.44 1.82 -6.97
C ASN A 249 -5.56 2.77 -8.17
N GLU A 250 -5.16 4.04 -8.00
CA GLU A 250 -5.03 5.00 -9.10
C GLU A 250 -4.09 4.47 -10.21
N LEU A 251 -2.91 3.97 -9.84
CA LEU A 251 -1.89 3.47 -10.77
C LEU A 251 -2.36 2.24 -11.58
N VAL A 252 -2.97 1.28 -10.91
CA VAL A 252 -3.43 0.03 -11.53
C VAL A 252 -4.76 0.23 -12.27
N GLY A 253 -5.56 1.21 -11.87
CA GLY A 253 -6.90 1.48 -12.42
C GLY A 253 -7.94 0.49 -11.93
N LYS A 254 -7.94 0.21 -10.62
CA LYS A 254 -8.98 -0.58 -9.93
C LYS A 254 -9.93 0.33 -9.15
#